data_AF-A0A6J0GE07-F1
#
_entry.id   AF-A0A6J0GE07-F1
#
_cell.length_a   1.000
_cell.length_b   1.000
_cell.length_c   1.000
_cell.angle_alpha   90.00
_cell.angle_beta   90.00
_cell.angle_gamma   90.00
#
_symmetry.space_group_name_H-M   'P 1'
#
loop_
_entity.id
_entity.type
_entity.pdbx_description
1 polymer ?
#
loop_
_entity_poly.entity_id
_entity_poly.type
_entity_poly.pdbx_seq_one_letter_code
_entity_poly.pdbx_strand_id
1 'polypeptide(L)' 'MQNYRCWWHGCSLIFGVVDHLKQHLLTDHTNPNFQTLKCRWKNCDAFFTSRKGSKQDAVGHIERHAEDDSRIDS' A
#
# COMPACT_ATOMS: atom_id res chain seq x y z
N MET A 1 -20.42 -8.55 3.25
CA MET A 1 -19.70 -7.34 2.80
C MET A 1 -18.22 -7.56 3.01
N GLN A 2 -17.42 -7.50 1.96
CA GLN A 2 -15.95 -7.56 2.10
C GLN A 2 -15.47 -6.16 2.46
N ASN A 3 -14.60 -6.06 3.47
CA ASN A 3 -14.04 -4.79 3.92
C ASN A 3 -12.51 -4.87 3.87
N TYR A 4 -11.91 -3.80 3.38
CA TYR A 4 -10.49 -3.69 3.10
C TYR A 4 -9.89 -2.66 4.02
N ARG A 5 -9.09 -3.11 4.99
CA ARG A 5 -8.43 -2.22 5.95
C ARG A 5 -7.03 -1.87 5.48
N CYS A 6 -6.71 -0.59 5.55
CA CYS A 6 -5.34 -0.13 5.41
C CYS A 6 -4.56 -0.51 6.69
N TRP A 7 -3.56 -1.38 6.54
CA TRP A 7 -2.67 -1.79 7.63
C TRP A 7 -1.36 -1.00 7.67
N TRP A 8 -1.33 0.15 7.00
CA TRP A 8 -0.17 1.01 6.99
C TRP A 8 0.07 1.62 8.37
N HIS A 9 1.33 1.76 8.75
CA HIS A 9 1.71 2.32 10.05
C HIS A 9 1.21 3.75 10.21
N GLY A 10 0.24 3.95 11.11
CA GLY A 10 -0.42 5.24 11.36
C GLY A 10 -1.65 5.51 10.50
N CYS A 11 -2.09 4.56 9.67
CA CYS A 11 -3.36 4.61 8.96
C CYS A 11 -4.37 3.63 9.57
N SER A 12 -5.64 3.99 9.59
CA SER A 12 -6.74 3.14 10.10
C SER A 12 -7.99 3.24 9.24
N LEU A 13 -7.84 3.67 7.99
CA LEU A 13 -8.93 3.77 7.04
C LEU A 13 -9.40 2.38 6.59
N ILE A 14 -10.72 2.25 6.41
CA ILE A 14 -11.38 1.03 5.96
C ILE A 14 -12.20 1.39 4.72
N PHE A 15 -12.04 0.60 3.68
CA PHE A 15 -12.71 0.78 2.40
C PHE A 15 -13.61 -0.42 2.11
N GLY A 16 -14.75 -0.18 1.46
CA GLY A 16 -15.65 -1.25 1.01
C GLY A 16 -15.19 -1.96 -0.26
N VAL A 17 -14.20 -1.39 -0.97
CA VAL A 17 -13.65 -1.91 -2.22
C VAL A 17 -12.14 -1.76 -2.25
N VAL A 18 -11.45 -2.75 -2.83
CA VAL A 18 -9.98 -2.78 -2.90
C VAL A 18 -9.42 -1.67 -3.78
N ASP A 19 -10.14 -1.26 -4.83
CA ASP A 19 -9.70 -0.24 -5.78
C ASP A 19 -9.45 1.12 -5.09
N HIS A 20 -10.38 1.53 -4.22
CA HIS A 20 -10.21 2.73 -3.40
C HIS A 20 -9.05 2.62 -2.41
N LEU A 21 -8.84 1.44 -1.82
CA LEU A 21 -7.69 1.22 -0.95
C LEU A 21 -6.38 1.36 -1.73
N LYS A 22 -6.25 0.70 -2.89
CA LYS A 22 -5.07 0.81 -3.75
C LYS A 22 -4.78 2.27 -4.09
N GLN A 23 -5.79 3.02 -4.54
CA GLN A 23 -5.62 4.42 -4.86
C GLN A 23 -5.13 5.24 -3.66
N HIS A 24 -5.74 5.06 -2.48
CA HIS A 24 -5.29 5.70 -1.24
C HIS A 24 -3.82 5.39 -0.94
N LEU A 25 -3.39 4.13 -1.05
CA LEU A 25 -2.00 3.77 -0.79
C LEU A 25 -1.05 4.46 -1.77
N LEU A 26 -1.41 4.54 -3.04
CA LEU A 26 -0.59 5.16 -4.08
C LEU A 26 -0.47 6.68 -3.90
N THR A 27 -1.53 7.35 -3.44
CA THR A 27 -1.55 8.80 -3.27
C THR A 27 -1.01 9.26 -1.91
N ASP A 28 -1.42 8.62 -0.81
CA ASP A 28 -1.06 9.05 0.55
C ASP A 28 0.28 8.46 1.01
N HIS A 29 0.57 7.21 0.66
CA HIS A 29 1.71 6.48 1.21
C HIS A 29 2.84 6.31 0.20
N THR A 30 2.50 6.24 -1.09
CA THR A 30 3.42 5.99 -2.20
C THR A 30 3.68 7.26 -3.01
N ASN A 31 3.88 8.40 -2.34
CA ASN A 31 4.02 9.68 -3.03
C ASN A 31 5.25 9.66 -3.98
N PRO A 32 5.07 9.98 -5.28
CA PRO A 32 6.11 9.86 -6.29
C PRO A 32 7.28 10.84 -6.13
N ASN A 33 7.20 11.80 -5.21
CA ASN A 33 8.28 12.75 -4.95
C ASN A 33 9.36 12.20 -4.02
N PHE A 34 9.16 11.03 -3.38
CA PHE A 34 10.16 10.44 -2.50
C PHE A 34 11.33 9.83 -3.28
N GLN A 35 12.56 10.25 -2.96
CA GLN A 35 13.80 9.62 -3.47
C GLN A 35 13.96 8.17 -3.01
N THR A 36 13.40 7.83 -1.86
CA THR A 36 13.36 6.47 -1.31
C THR A 36 12.01 6.26 -0.66
N LEU A 37 11.37 5.16 -0.99
CA LEU A 37 10.09 4.77 -0.43
C LEU A 37 10.32 3.55 0.46
N LYS A 38 9.87 3.64 1.71
CA LYS A 38 9.85 2.50 2.62
C LYS A 38 8.41 2.06 2.83
N CYS A 39 8.11 0.81 2.50
CA CYS A 39 6.84 0.18 2.85
C CYS A 39 6.76 0.10 4.38
N ARG A 40 5.63 0.55 4.93
CA ARG A 40 5.32 0.46 6.37
C ARG A 40 4.03 -0.31 6.59
N TRP A 41 3.76 -1.26 5.69
CA TRP A 41 2.65 -2.18 5.88
C TRP A 41 2.91 -3.07 7.08
N LYS A 42 1.85 -3.58 7.71
CA LYS A 42 1.98 -4.54 8.81
C LYS A 42 2.83 -5.73 8.36
N ASN A 43 3.94 -5.98 9.07
CA ASN A 43 4.90 -7.05 8.77
C ASN A 43 5.61 -6.91 7.40
N CYS A 44 5.71 -5.69 6.85
CA CYS A 44 6.49 -5.42 5.66
C CYS A 44 7.40 -4.20 5.87
N ASP A 45 8.68 -4.40 5.61
CA ASP A 45 9.72 -3.36 5.68
C ASP A 45 10.45 -3.20 4.34
N ALA A 46 9.77 -3.51 3.23
CA ALA A 46 10.35 -3.41 1.89
C ALA A 46 10.84 -1.99 1.60
N PHE A 47 12.01 -1.89 0.96
CA PHE A 47 12.67 -0.62 0.68
C PHE A 47 12.89 -0.45 -0.82
N PHE A 48 12.40 0.66 -1.35
CA PHE A 48 12.47 0.99 -2.76
C PHE A 48 13.24 2.30 -2.92
N THR A 49 14.10 2.35 -3.94
CA THR A 49 14.86 3.56 -4.28
C THR A 49 14.28 4.18 -5.54
N SER A 50 14.45 5.48 -5.77
CA SER A 50 13.96 6.17 -6.96
C SER A 50 14.69 5.80 -8.26
N ARG A 51 15.45 4.69 -8.28
CA ARG A 51 16.02 4.15 -9.51
C ARG A 51 14.85 3.83 -10.45
N LYS A 52 14.94 4.25 -11.70
CA LYS A 52 13.82 4.37 -12.67
C LYS A 52 12.93 3.12 -12.84
N GLY A 53 13.41 1.92 -12.47
CA GLY A 53 12.62 0.67 -12.44
C GLY A 53 11.98 0.31 -11.10
N SER A 54 12.55 0.74 -9.97
CA SER A 54 12.06 0.37 -8.63
C SER A 54 10.77 1.08 -8.22
N LYS A 55 10.36 2.12 -8.96
CA LYS A 55 9.10 2.85 -8.70
C LYS A 55 7.87 2.04 -9.07
N GLN A 56 7.89 1.37 -10.24
CA GLN A 56 6.80 0.48 -10.66
C GLN A 56 6.72 -0.75 -9.76
N ASP A 57 7.88 -1.23 -9.32
CA ASP A 57 8.00 -2.35 -8.37
C ASP A 57 7.35 -2.02 -7.01
N ALA A 58 7.58 -0.80 -6.51
CA ALA A 58 6.96 -0.31 -5.28
C ALA A 58 5.43 -0.22 -5.35
N VAL A 59 4.90 0.33 -6.44
CA VAL A 59 3.45 0.46 -6.66
C VAL A 59 2.81 -0.93 -6.65
N GLY A 60 3.31 -1.84 -7.49
CA GLY A 60 2.76 -3.20 -7.56
C GLY A 60 2.91 -3.98 -6.26
N HIS A 61 4.00 -3.77 -5.52
CA HIS A 61 4.20 -4.36 -4.19
C HIS A 61 3.10 -3.93 -3.21
N ILE A 62 2.77 -2.65 -3.16
CA ILE A 62 1.78 -2.11 -2.21
C ILE A 62 0.36 -2.48 -2.63
N GLU A 63 0.07 -2.53 -3.92
CA GLU A 63 -1.21 -3.03 -4.42
C GLU A 63 -1.45 -4.49 -4.03
N ARG A 64 -0.40 -5.32 -4.04
CA ARG A 64 -0.50 -6.72 -3.61
C ARG A 64 -0.93 -6.82 -2.15
N HIS A 65 -0.41 -5.97 -1.27
CA HIS A 65 -0.85 -5.91 0.13
C HIS A 65 -2.33 -5.55 0.27
N ALA A 66 -2.84 -4.65 -0.56
CA ALA A 66 -4.25 -4.30 -0.57
C ALA A 66 -5.16 -5.47 -1.01
N GLU A 67 -4.66 -6.39 -1.82
CA GLU A 67 -5.42 -7.53 -2.33
C GLU A 67 -5.36 -8.74 -1.38
N ASP A 68 -4.17 -9.03 -0.86
CA ASP A 68 -3.88 -10.25 -0.08
C ASP A 68 -4.09 -10.04 1.42
N ASP A 69 -3.54 -8.96 2.00
CA ASP A 69 -3.50 -8.74 3.45
C ASP A 69 -4.66 -7.89 4.00
N SER A 70 -5.28 -7.06 3.16
CA SER A 70 -6.30 -6.10 3.62
C SER A 70 -7.69 -6.68 3.79
N ARG A 71 -7.95 -7.87 3.25
CA ARG A 71 -9.25 -8.53 3.39
C ARG A 71 -9.44 -8.96 4.84
N ILE A 72 -10.43 -8.36 5.50
CA ILE A 72 -10.87 -8.84 6.80
C ILE A 72 -11.99 -9.85 6.55
N ASP A 73 -11.63 -11.13 6.59
CA ASP A 73 -12.60 -12.22 6.70
C ASP A 73 -13.19 -12.20 8.11
N SER A 74 -14.52 -12.20 8.21
CA SER A 74 -15.26 -12.04 9.47
C SER A 74 -15.81 -13.36 9.96
#